data_AF-A0A6G3Z9T1-F1
#
_entry.id   AF-A0A6G3Z9T1-F1
#
_cell.length_a   1.000
_cell.length_b   1.000
_cell.length_c   1.000
_cell.angle_alpha   90.00
_cell.angle_beta   90.00
_cell.angle_gamma   90.00
#
_symmetry.space_group_name_H-M   'P 1'
#
loop_
_entity.id
_entity.type
_entity.pdbx_description
1 polymer ?
#
loop_
_entity_poly.entity_id
_entity_poly.type
_entity_poly.pdbx_seq_one_letter_code
_entity_poly.pdbx_strand_id
1 'polypeptide(L)'
;MITVQNLRPQQELQTFAIAEAESLQIRTDLMLKLQGYIQQQGWTSEQAARILRQTLPRMQNLMNGEISRFSVEQLIQLLALVGLHVHVSIVD
;
A
#
# COMPACT_ATOMS: atom_id res chain seq x y z
N MET A 1 21.55 0.20 45.88
CA MET A 1 20.26 0.41 45.19
C MET A 1 20.15 1.88 44.85
N ILE A 2 20.09 2.26 43.57
CA ILE A 2 18.94 2.93 42.93
C ILE A 2 19.04 2.62 41.44
N THR A 3 18.01 1.97 40.91
CA THR A 3 17.83 1.57 39.53
C THR A 3 17.35 2.77 38.72
N VAL A 4 18.03 3.08 37.60
CA VAL A 4 17.52 3.99 36.57
C VAL A 4 17.48 3.27 35.22
N GLN A 5 16.62 2.26 35.14
CA GLN A 5 16.01 1.81 33.89
C GLN A 5 14.62 2.44 33.85
N ASN A 6 14.42 3.54 33.11
CA ASN A 6 13.11 4.01 32.60
C ASN A 6 13.21 5.40 31.95
N LEU A 7 13.70 5.48 30.71
CA LEU A 7 13.58 6.61 29.78
C LEU A 7 13.88 6.02 28.36
N ARG A 8 13.01 5.96 27.33
CA ARG A 8 11.80 6.71 26.98
C ARG A 8 10.89 5.90 26.01
N PRO A 9 9.69 5.44 26.41
CA PRO A 9 8.73 4.83 25.48
C PRO A 9 8.17 5.79 24.41
N GLN A 10 8.35 7.11 24.57
CA GLN A 10 7.79 8.12 23.66
C GLN A 10 8.59 8.29 22.35
N GLN A 11 9.89 7.98 22.32
CA GLN A 11 10.70 8.13 21.10
C GLN A 11 10.48 6.98 20.11
N GLU A 12 10.23 5.76 20.59
CA GLU A 12 9.92 4.60 19.72
C GLU A 12 8.55 4.75 19.05
N LEU A 13 7.55 5.27 19.77
CA LEU A 13 6.21 5.51 19.25
C LEU A 13 6.20 6.55 18.11
N GLN A 14 7.00 7.61 18.22
CA GLN A 14 7.11 8.65 17.20
C GLN A 14 7.78 8.11 15.92
N THR A 15 8.86 7.34 16.03
CA THR A 15 9.53 6.74 14.87
C THR A 15 8.62 5.77 14.13
N PHE A 16 7.84 4.96 14.85
CA PHE A 16 6.86 4.06 14.24
C PHE A 16 5.76 4.83 13.50
N ALA A 17 5.27 5.94 14.08
CA ALA A 17 4.28 6.79 13.43
C ALA A 17 4.80 7.45 12.14
N ILE A 18 6.06 7.90 12.12
CA ILE A 18 6.69 8.46 10.92
C ILE A 18 6.83 7.38 9.83
N ALA A 19 7.38 6.21 10.18
CA ALA A 19 7.54 5.11 9.24
C ALA A 19 6.20 4.61 8.67
N GLU A 20 5.16 4.53 9.50
CA GLU A 20 3.82 4.15 9.06
C GLU A 20 3.19 5.21 8.15
N ALA A 21 3.41 6.50 8.44
CA ALA A 21 2.92 7.59 7.59
C ALA A 21 3.56 7.55 6.19
N GLU A 22 4.89 7.39 6.11
CA GLU A 22 5.61 7.22 4.84
C GLU A 22 5.11 6.00 4.06
N SER A 23 4.99 4.86 4.75
CA SER A 23 4.45 3.63 4.17
C SER A 23 3.00 3.80 3.69
N LEU A 24 2.17 4.52 4.43
CA LEU A 24 0.78 4.79 4.04
C LEU A 24 0.69 5.70 2.82
N GLN A 25 1.55 6.71 2.73
CA GLN A 25 1.62 7.60 1.57
C GLN A 25 1.99 6.81 0.31
N ILE A 26 3.09 6.04 0.36
CA ILE A 26 3.53 5.23 -0.78
C ILE A 26 2.43 4.24 -1.21
N ARG A 27 1.81 3.53 -0.26
CA ARG A 27 0.71 2.61 -0.57
C ARG A 27 -0.46 3.35 -1.22
N THR A 28 -0.83 4.52 -0.72
CA THR A 28 -1.95 5.31 -1.25
C THR A 28 -1.71 5.67 -2.70
N ASP A 29 -0.54 6.20 -3.02
CA ASP A 29 -0.19 6.61 -4.39
C ASP A 29 -0.23 5.42 -5.37
N LEU A 30 0.34 4.28 -4.98
CA LEU A 30 0.33 3.06 -5.78
C LEU A 30 -1.10 2.52 -5.97
N MET A 31 -1.92 2.50 -4.92
CA MET A 31 -3.30 2.03 -4.98
C MET A 31 -4.15 2.91 -5.88
N LEU A 32 -4.06 4.23 -5.74
CA LEU A 32 -4.78 5.18 -6.59
C LEU A 32 -4.39 5.02 -8.06
N LYS A 33 -3.09 4.82 -8.35
CA LYS A 33 -2.63 4.58 -9.72
C LYS A 33 -3.23 3.30 -10.30
N LEU A 34 -3.27 2.23 -9.53
CA LEU A 34 -3.84 0.95 -9.95
C LEU A 34 -5.37 1.04 -10.14
N GLN A 35 -6.09 1.65 -9.20
CA GLN A 35 -7.54 1.89 -9.32
C GLN A 35 -7.86 2.73 -10.57
N GLY A 36 -7.12 3.81 -10.80
CA GLY A 36 -7.28 4.65 -11.98
C GLY A 36 -7.03 3.89 -13.27
N TYR A 37 -6.02 3.02 -13.31
CA TYR A 37 -5.78 2.14 -14.45
C TYR A 37 -6.97 1.20 -14.70
N ILE A 38 -7.46 0.50 -13.65
CA ILE A 38 -8.61 -0.41 -13.75
C ILE A 38 -9.86 0.32 -14.28
N GLN A 39 -10.11 1.54 -13.79
CA GLN A 39 -11.22 2.38 -14.25
C GLN A 39 -11.06 2.82 -15.70
N GLN A 40 -9.87 3.22 -16.12
CA GLN A 40 -9.57 3.62 -17.51
C GLN A 40 -9.76 2.47 -18.50
N GLN A 41 -9.49 1.23 -18.09
CA GLN A 41 -9.76 0.04 -18.89
C GLN A 41 -11.25 -0.34 -18.90
N GLY A 42 -12.09 0.29 -18.08
CA GLY A 42 -13.52 -0.02 -17.95
C GLY A 42 -13.78 -1.38 -17.30
N TRP A 43 -12.85 -1.89 -16.49
CA TRP A 43 -12.99 -3.21 -15.88
C TRP A 43 -13.87 -3.17 -14.62
N THR A 44 -14.74 -4.16 -14.47
CA THR A 44 -15.40 -4.47 -13.18
C THR A 44 -14.42 -5.15 -12.22
N SER A 45 -14.76 -5.22 -10.93
CA SER A 45 -13.97 -5.96 -9.93
C SER A 45 -13.79 -7.43 -10.30
N GLU A 46 -14.78 -8.08 -10.91
CA GLU A 46 -14.70 -9.46 -11.39
C GLU A 46 -13.72 -9.62 -12.56
N GLN A 47 -13.74 -8.68 -13.50
CA GLN A 47 -12.83 -8.68 -14.64
C GLN A 47 -11.39 -8.43 -14.17
N ALA A 48 -11.19 -7.41 -13.33
CA ALA A 48 -9.90 -7.12 -12.72
C ALA A 48 -9.37 -8.33 -11.93
N ALA A 49 -10.22 -9.02 -11.18
CA ALA A 49 -9.83 -10.22 -10.43
C ALA A 49 -9.30 -11.32 -11.34
N ARG A 50 -9.97 -11.57 -12.47
CA ARG A 50 -9.52 -12.58 -13.45
C ARG A 50 -8.20 -12.19 -14.12
N ILE A 51 -8.08 -10.93 -14.56
CA ILE A 51 -6.90 -10.44 -15.29
C ILE A 51 -5.67 -10.40 -14.38
N LEU A 52 -5.84 -9.85 -13.17
CA LEU A 52 -4.78 -9.75 -12.16
C LEU A 52 -4.54 -11.06 -11.39
N ARG A 53 -5.29 -12.13 -11.71
CA ARG A 53 -5.24 -13.45 -11.04
C ARG A 53 -5.40 -13.33 -9.52
N GLN A 54 -6.32 -12.47 -9.09
CA GLN A 54 -6.68 -12.25 -7.69
C GLN A 54 -8.09 -12.77 -7.41
N THR A 55 -8.44 -12.86 -6.12
CA THR A 55 -9.81 -13.18 -5.73
C THR A 55 -10.71 -11.94 -5.87
N LEU A 56 -12.01 -12.16 -6.10
CA LEU A 56 -12.98 -11.07 -6.18
C LEU A 56 -13.03 -10.22 -4.89
N PRO A 57 -13.09 -10.80 -3.66
CA PRO A 57 -13.07 -9.99 -2.44
C PRO A 57 -11.82 -9.12 -2.32
N ARG A 58 -10.66 -9.62 -2.77
CA ARG A 58 -9.42 -8.83 -2.76
C ARG A 58 -9.48 -7.67 -3.73
N MET A 59 -10.09 -7.84 -4.90
CA MET A 59 -10.31 -6.72 -5.82
C MET A 59 -11.36 -5.73 -5.32
N GLN A 60 -12.40 -6.19 -4.62
CA GLN A 60 -13.34 -5.28 -3.97
C GLN A 60 -12.65 -4.45 -2.88
N ASN A 61 -11.83 -5.07 -2.03
CA ASN A 61 -11.02 -4.36 -1.04
C ASN A 61 -10.10 -3.33 -1.69
N LEU A 62 -9.46 -3.69 -2.82
CA LEU A 62 -8.64 -2.77 -3.61
C LEU A 62 -9.49 -1.58 -4.08
N MET A 63 -10.63 -1.83 -4.73
CA MET A 63 -11.49 -0.78 -5.29
C MET A 63 -12.18 0.08 -4.22
N ASN A 64 -12.39 -0.47 -3.02
CA ASN A 64 -12.94 0.24 -1.86
C ASN A 64 -11.88 1.07 -1.11
N GLY A 65 -10.60 0.97 -1.47
CA GLY A 65 -9.54 1.72 -0.82
C GLY A 65 -9.11 1.15 0.54
N GLU A 66 -9.28 -0.15 0.79
CA GLU A 66 -8.90 -0.80 2.06
C GLU A 66 -7.37 -0.96 2.18
N ILE A 67 -6.67 0.17 2.28
CA ILE A 67 -5.21 0.32 2.18
C ILE A 67 -4.41 -0.53 3.17
N SER A 68 -4.96 -0.76 4.37
CA SER A 68 -4.34 -1.59 5.41
C SER A 68 -4.19 -3.06 5.01
N ARG A 69 -4.91 -3.53 3.98
CA ARG A 69 -4.84 -4.91 3.48
C ARG A 69 -3.79 -5.14 2.39
N PHE A 70 -3.12 -4.07 1.96
CA PHE A 70 -2.16 -4.10 0.88
C PHE A 70 -0.80 -3.64 1.38
N SER A 71 0.23 -4.43 1.11
CA SER A 71 1.62 -3.97 1.26
C SER A 71 2.06 -3.22 0.00
N VAL A 72 3.14 -2.42 0.13
CA VAL A 72 3.79 -1.77 -1.02
C VAL A 72 4.18 -2.80 -2.09
N GLU A 73 4.81 -3.91 -1.67
CA GLU A 73 5.21 -4.99 -2.58
C GLU A 73 4.03 -5.56 -3.38
N GLN A 74 2.89 -5.81 -2.72
CA GLN A 74 1.71 -6.34 -3.39
C GLN A 74 1.16 -5.38 -4.44
N LEU A 75 1.16 -4.07 -4.15
CA LEU A 75 0.71 -3.06 -5.10
C LEU A 75 1.67 -2.96 -6.30
N ILE A 76 2.98 -3.03 -6.06
CA ILE A 76 3.99 -3.07 -7.14
C ILE A 76 3.76 -4.29 -8.04
N GLN A 77 3.54 -5.48 -7.47
CA GLN A 77 3.27 -6.70 -8.25
C GLN A 77 2.02 -6.55 -9.12
N LEU A 78 0.93 -5.99 -8.58
CA LEU A 78 -0.31 -5.79 -9.33
C LEU A 78 -0.15 -4.76 -10.45
N LEU A 79 0.57 -3.67 -10.21
CA LEU A 79 0.91 -2.67 -11.24
C LEU A 79 1.77 -3.29 -12.36
N ALA A 80 2.75 -4.14 -12.00
CA ALA A 80 3.58 -4.83 -12.97
C ALA A 80 2.78 -5.81 -13.85
N LEU A 81 1.77 -6.50 -13.28
CA LEU A 81 0.90 -7.42 -14.03
C LEU A 81 0.08 -6.71 -15.12
N VAL A 82 -0.16 -5.40 -14.98
CA VAL A 82 -0.84 -4.59 -16.00
C VAL A 82 0.14 -3.80 -16.88
N GLY A 83 1.43 -4.12 -16.82
CA GLY A 83 2.46 -3.49 -17.65
C GLY A 83 2.89 -2.10 -17.19
N LEU A 84 2.52 -1.69 -15.98
CA LEU A 84 3.02 -0.44 -15.39
C LEU A 84 4.34 -0.69 -14.66
N HIS A 85 5.31 0.18 -14.91
CA HIS A 85 6.60 0.15 -14.23
C HIS A 85 6.60 1.13 -13.06
N VAL A 86 7.05 0.67 -11.89
CA VAL A 86 7.18 1.49 -10.69
C VAL A 86 8.64 1.94 -10.55
N HIS A 87 8.84 3.24 -10.37
CA HIS A 87 10.13 3.83 -10.02
C HIS A 87 10.02 4.46 -8.63
N VAL A 88 11.05 4.28 -7.80
CA VAL A 88 11.15 4.84 -6.45
C VAL A 88 12.41 5.67 -6.35
N SER A 89 12.28 6.87 -5.81
CA SER A 89 13.38 7.78 -5.49
C SER A 89 13.25 8.25 -4.05
N ILE A 90 14.38 8.44 -3.38
CA ILE A 90 14.43 9.07 -2.05
C ILE A 90 14.51 10.58 -2.26
N VAL A 91 13.77 11.34 -1.45
CA VAL A 91 13.73 12.81 -1.49
C VAL A 91 14.35 13.33 -0.19
N ASP A 92 15.24 14.33 -0.31
CA ASP A 92 15.94 14.98 0.82
C ASP A 92 15.09 16.08 1.50
#